data_AF-A0A524HLI7-F1
#
_entry.id   AF-A0A524HLI7-F1
#
_cell.length_a   1.000
_cell.length_b   1.000
_cell.length_c   1.000
_cell.angle_alpha   90.00
_cell.angle_beta   90.00
_cell.angle_gamma   90.00
#
_symmetry.space_group_name_H-M   'P 1'
#
loop_
_entity.id
_entity.type
_entity.pdbx_description
1 polymer ?
#
loop_
_entity_poly.entity_id
_entity_poly.type
_entity_poly.pdbx_seq_one_letter_code
_entity_poly.pdbx_strand_id
1 'polypeptide(L)'
;MDVLLINPPWEQLSEDVRAKARVKNLTPSLGLGYIAAVLERNGVVVQILDANAESISPARLSQYLLQRGWQPKHVGITATSHTIATAL
;
A
#
# COMPACT_ATOMS: atom_id res chain seq x y z
N MET A 1 11.36 -7.39 -11.84
CA MET A 1 10.09 -7.78 -11.20
C MET A 1 9.04 -7.92 -12.28
N ASP A 2 8.13 -8.88 -12.16
CA ASP A 2 7.01 -9.06 -13.09
C ASP A 2 5.74 -8.37 -12.57
N VAL A 3 5.52 -8.37 -11.26
CA VAL A 3 4.31 -7.81 -10.62
C VAL A 3 4.69 -6.86 -9.49
N LEU A 4 4.05 -5.69 -9.45
CA LEU A 4 4.08 -4.77 -8.32
C LEU A 4 2.69 -4.70 -7.68
N LEU A 5 2.59 -4.98 -6.39
CA LEU A 5 1.35 -4.89 -5.61
C LEU A 5 1.43 -3.68 -4.68
N ILE A 6 0.48 -2.76 -4.78
CA ILE A 6 0.50 -1.48 -4.06
C ILE A 6 -0.67 -1.43 -3.07
N ASN A 7 -0.35 -1.23 -1.79
CA ASN A 7 -1.30 -0.72 -0.80
C ASN A 7 -1.18 0.82 -0.81
N PRO A 8 -2.11 1.54 -1.46
CA PRO A 8 -1.99 2.99 -1.60
C PRO A 8 -2.18 3.68 -0.24
N PRO A 9 -1.70 4.93 -0.11
CA PRO A 9 -1.85 5.67 1.13
C PRO A 9 -3.32 5.98 1.40
N TRP A 10 -3.75 5.79 2.65
CA TRP A 10 -5.07 6.19 3.10
C TRP A 10 -5.06 7.69 3.39
N GLU A 11 -5.86 8.48 2.68
CA GLU A 11 -5.99 9.91 3.00
C GLU A 11 -6.61 10.09 4.39
N GLN A 12 -5.88 10.72 5.31
CA GLN A 12 -6.51 11.41 6.43
C GLN A 12 -6.87 12.83 5.99
N LEU A 13 -8.03 12.97 5.34
CA LEU A 13 -8.79 14.22 5.34
C LEU A 13 -9.46 14.38 6.72
N SER A 14 -8.70 14.46 7.81
CA SER A 14 -9.26 14.93 9.07
C SER A 14 -8.19 15.45 10.03
N GLU A 15 -8.54 16.54 10.70
CA GLU A 15 -7.85 17.17 11.82
C GLU A 15 -7.85 16.27 13.08
N ASP A 16 -7.71 14.94 12.91
CA ASP A 16 -7.84 14.00 14.00
C ASP A 16 -6.56 13.97 14.85
N VAL A 17 -6.72 14.14 16.16
CA VAL A 17 -5.66 14.26 17.18
C VAL A 17 -4.69 13.08 17.16
N ARG A 18 -5.12 11.92 16.63
CA ARG A 18 -4.27 10.74 16.40
C ARG A 18 -3.16 10.95 15.37
N ALA A 19 -3.35 11.83 14.38
CA ALA A 19 -2.28 12.21 13.45
C ALA A 19 -1.12 12.92 14.16
N LYS A 20 -1.39 13.62 15.27
CA LYS A 20 -0.36 14.26 16.13
C LYS A 20 0.36 13.27 17.05
N ALA A 21 -0.27 12.15 17.40
CA ALA A 21 0.25 11.21 18.39
C ALA A 21 1.39 10.30 17.87
N ARG A 22 1.72 10.32 16.56
CA ARG A 22 2.74 9.45 15.92
C ARG A 22 2.55 7.94 16.10
N VAL A 23 1.53 7.49 16.84
CA VAL A 23 1.16 6.08 16.97
C VAL A 23 0.27 5.71 15.79
N LYS A 24 0.88 5.24 14.71
CA LYS A 24 0.16 4.61 13.60
C LYS A 24 0.17 3.11 13.86
N ASN A 25 -0.94 2.55 14.33
CA ASN A 25 -1.15 1.10 14.28
C ASN A 25 -1.19 0.70 12.80
N LEU A 26 -0.05 0.28 12.29
CA LEU A 26 0.11 -0.12 10.90
C LEU A 26 -0.03 -1.64 10.81
N THR A 27 -1.16 -2.09 10.27
CA THR A 27 -1.35 -3.49 9.94
C THR A 27 -0.91 -3.73 8.49
N PRO A 28 -0.03 -4.72 8.22
CA PRO A 28 0.35 -5.04 6.85
C PRO A 28 -0.86 -5.51 6.04
N SER A 29 -0.87 -5.22 4.74
CA SER A 29 -1.94 -5.67 3.84
C SER A 29 -1.89 -7.19 3.63
N LEU A 30 -2.61 -7.94 4.48
CA LEU A 30 -2.66 -9.40 4.42
C LEU A 30 -3.21 -9.91 3.08
N GLY A 31 -4.17 -9.20 2.48
CA GLY A 31 -4.68 -9.51 1.14
C GLY A 31 -3.58 -9.50 0.08
N LEU A 32 -2.71 -8.49 0.09
CA LEU A 32 -1.55 -8.45 -0.81
C LEU A 32 -0.54 -9.55 -0.47
N GLY A 33 -0.35 -9.85 0.81
CA GLY A 33 0.51 -10.96 1.25
C GLY A 33 0.06 -12.31 0.68
N TYR A 34 -1.25 -12.60 0.69
CA TYR A 34 -1.78 -13.82 0.10
C TYR A 34 -1.56 -13.89 -1.42
N ILE A 35 -1.82 -12.79 -2.13
CA ILE A 35 -1.60 -12.73 -3.58
C ILE A 35 -0.11 -12.91 -3.91
N ALA A 36 0.77 -12.21 -3.19
CA ALA A 36 2.21 -12.33 -3.36
C ALA A 36 2.69 -13.76 -3.13
N ALA A 37 2.27 -14.39 -2.03
CA ALA A 37 2.66 -15.77 -1.71
C ALA A 37 2.24 -16.77 -2.79
N VAL A 38 1.05 -16.60 -3.40
CA VAL A 38 0.61 -17.44 -4.52
C VAL A 38 1.42 -17.18 -5.78
N LEU A 39 1.72 -15.92 -6.10
CA LEU A 39 2.55 -15.55 -7.25
C LEU A 39 3.98 -16.11 -7.11
N GLU A 40 4.60 -15.95 -5.95
CA GLU A 40 5.94 -16.47 -5.65
C GLU A 40 5.99 -18.00 -5.79
N ARG A 41 4.99 -18.71 -5.27
CA ARG A 41 4.87 -20.18 -5.41
C ARG A 41 4.78 -20.66 -6.86
N ASN A 42 4.33 -19.79 -7.77
CA ASN A 42 4.25 -20.06 -9.21
C ASN A 42 5.45 -19.48 -9.99
N GLY A 43 6.53 -19.08 -9.31
CA GLY A 43 7.76 -18.60 -9.93
C GLY A 43 7.70 -17.15 -10.46
N VAL A 44 6.68 -16.38 -10.07
CA VAL A 44 6.53 -14.98 -10.48
C VAL A 44 7.28 -14.06 -9.52
N VAL A 45 8.13 -13.18 -10.05
CA VAL A 45 8.84 -12.19 -9.23
C VAL A 45 7.89 -11.04 -8.89
N VAL A 46 7.42 -11.01 -7.64
CA VAL A 46 6.47 -10.01 -7.13
C VAL A 46 7.13 -9.13 -6.06
N GLN A 47 6.70 -7.87 -5.97
CA GLN A 47 7.07 -6.97 -4.88
C GLN A 47 5.83 -6.27 -4.32
N ILE A 48 5.80 -6.06 -2.99
CA ILE A 48 4.76 -5.28 -2.32
C ILE A 48 5.31 -3.89 -1.99
N LEU A 49 4.56 -2.84 -2.34
CA LEU A 49 4.74 -1.49 -1.86
C LEU A 49 3.59 -1.13 -0.93
N ASP A 50 3.88 -1.00 0.36
CA ASP A 50 2.92 -0.46 1.32
C ASP A 50 3.23 1.02 1.58
N ALA A 51 2.44 1.90 0.97
CA ALA A 51 2.67 3.33 1.07
C ALA A 51 2.45 3.86 2.51
N ASN A 52 1.62 3.19 3.31
CA ASN A 52 1.39 3.57 4.69
C ASN A 52 2.59 3.17 5.56
N ALA A 53 3.18 2.00 5.31
CA ALA A 53 4.41 1.54 5.96
C ALA A 53 5.60 2.46 5.66
N GLU A 54 5.74 2.85 4.39
CA GLU A 54 6.80 3.72 3.89
C GLU A 54 6.52 5.21 4.18
N SER A 55 5.40 5.54 4.84
CA SER A 55 4.98 6.92 5.12
C SER A 55 4.93 7.82 3.86
N ILE A 56 4.56 7.23 2.72
CA ILE A 56 4.44 7.91 1.42
C ILE A 56 3.06 8.58 1.36
N SER A 57 3.03 9.88 1.06
CA SER A 57 1.77 10.59 0.82
C SER A 57 1.25 10.37 -0.61
N PRO A 58 -0.06 10.54 -0.87
CA PRO A 58 -0.61 10.45 -2.22
C PRO A 58 0.15 11.33 -3.23
N ALA A 59 0.46 12.57 -2.83
CA ALA A 59 1.18 13.53 -3.65
C ALA A 59 2.62 13.11 -4.00
N ARG A 60 3.25 12.25 -3.19
CA ARG A 60 4.63 11.79 -3.40
C ARG A 60 4.72 10.40 -4.01
N LEU A 61 3.62 9.66 -4.10
CA LEU A 61 3.63 8.27 -4.57
C LEU A 61 4.15 8.14 -6.01
N SER A 62 3.70 9.01 -6.92
CA SER A 62 4.16 9.00 -8.31
C SER A 62 5.66 9.27 -8.42
N GLN A 63 6.15 10.31 -7.74
CA GLN A 63 7.58 10.63 -7.70
C GLN A 63 8.40 9.49 -7.09
N TYR A 64 7.92 8.89 -6.01
CA TYR A 64 8.58 7.76 -5.36
C TYR A 64 8.70 6.56 -6.31
N LEU A 65 7.62 6.22 -7.02
CA LEU A 65 7.62 5.13 -8.01
C LEU A 65 8.61 5.40 -9.15
N LEU A 66 8.68 6.65 -9.64
CA LEU A 66 9.64 7.05 -10.67
C LEU A 66 11.09 6.93 -10.18
N GLN A 67 11.37 7.39 -8.95
CA GLN A 67 12.72 7.33 -8.36
C GLN A 67 13.21 5.90 -8.11
N ARG A 68 12.31 4.97 -7.80
CA ARG A 68 12.66 3.55 -7.65
C ARG A 68 13.05 2.89 -8.97
N GLY A 69 12.73 3.50 -10.12
CA GLY A 69 13.05 2.95 -11.44
C GLY A 69 12.39 1.60 -11.72
N TRP A 70 11.32 1.26 -10.99
CA TRP A 70 10.62 -0.01 -11.14
C TRP A 70 9.84 -0.04 -12.44
N GLN A 71 10.02 -1.12 -13.20
CA GLN A 71 9.28 -1.38 -14.44
C GLN A 71 8.57 -2.74 -14.36
N PRO A 72 7.55 -2.87 -13.51
CA PRO A 72 6.75 -4.08 -13.44
C PRO A 72 5.92 -4.25 -14.73
N LYS A 73 5.70 -5.51 -15.15
CA LYS A 73 4.80 -5.81 -16.27
C LYS A 73 3.33 -5.65 -15.89
N HIS A 74 3.01 -5.90 -14.62
CA HIS A 74 1.67 -5.79 -14.07
C HIS A 74 1.69 -5.02 -12.76
N VAL A 75 0.67 -4.19 -12.54
CA VAL A 75 0.48 -3.44 -11.29
C VAL A 75 -0.89 -3.80 -10.71
N GLY A 76 -0.90 -4.31 -9.48
CA GLY A 76 -2.10 -4.49 -8.69
C GLY A 76 -2.18 -3.40 -7.62
N ILE A 77 -3.33 -2.77 -7.46
CA ILE A 77 -3.56 -1.74 -6.43
C ILE A 77 -4.74 -2.19 -5.58
N THR A 78 -4.58 -2.23 -4.26
CA THR A 78 -5.74 -2.48 -3.39
C THR A 78 -6.62 -1.24 -3.34
N ALA A 79 -7.88 -1.40 -3.71
CA ALA A 79 -8.92 -0.42 -3.43
C ALA A 79 -9.75 -0.93 -2.25
N THR A 80 -9.58 -0.30 -1.09
CA THR A 80 -10.43 -0.53 0.08
C THR A 80 -11.29 0.70 0.28
N SER A 81 -12.60 0.57 0.21
CA SER A 81 -13.51 1.64 0.63
C SER A 81 -13.39 1.80 2.14
N HIS A 82 -13.08 3.00 2.62
CA HIS A 82 -13.10 3.29 4.05
C HIS A 82 -14.52 3.13 4.60
N THR A 83 -14.79 2.04 5.30
CA THR A 83 -16.05 1.80 6.03
C THR A 83 -16.08 2.47 7.41
N ILE A 84 -15.30 3.54 7.62
CA ILE A 84 -15.18 4.22 8.92
C ILE A 84 -16.54 4.74 9.45
N ALA A 85 -17.57 4.86 8.60
CA ALA A 85 -18.92 5.22 9.03
C ALA A 85 -19.73 4.09 9.70
N THR A 86 -19.28 2.83 9.68
CA THR A 86 -20.09 1.68 10.17
C THR A 86 -19.34 0.70 11.08
N ALA A 87 -18.13 1.02 11.53
CA ALA A 87 -17.46 0.23 12.56
C ALA A 87 -17.79 0.80 13.95
N LEU A 88 -18.42 -0.06 14.78
CA LEU A 88 -18.90 0.14 16.16
C LEU A 88 -17.91 0.87 17.09
#